data_AF-A0A2A5X347-F1
#
_entry.id   AF-A0A2A5X347-F1
#
_cell.length_a   1.000
_cell.length_b   1.000
_cell.length_c   1.000
_cell.angle_alpha   90.00
_cell.angle_beta   90.00
_cell.angle_gamma   90.00
#
_symmetry.space_group_name_H-M   'P 1'
#
loop_
_entity.id
_entity.type
_entity.pdbx_description
1 polymer ?
#
loop_
_entity_poly.entity_id
_entity_poly.type
_entity_poly.pdbx_seq_one_letter_code
_entity_poly.pdbx_strand_id
1 'polypeptide(L)' 'MSDDLIKSSAREIRALLKSKAVSSAELLDVLEARIAKIDPIVNALPTLCFDRARQAIAA' A
#
# COMPACT_ATOMS: atom_id res chain seq x y z
N MET A 1 -7.44 6.38 -9.47
CA MET A 1 -7.46 5.16 -8.64
C MET A 1 -6.29 5.10 -7.66
N SER A 2 -5.04 4.87 -8.08
CA SER A 2 -3.93 4.58 -7.15
C SER A 2 -3.57 5.75 -6.22
N ASP A 3 -3.50 6.98 -6.74
CA ASP A 3 -3.21 8.17 -5.91
C ASP A 3 -4.37 8.52 -4.95
N ASP A 4 -5.59 8.06 -5.23
CA ASP A 4 -6.76 8.29 -4.37
C ASP A 4 -6.68 7.40 -3.12
N LEU A 5 -6.23 6.16 -3.29
CA LEU A 5 -5.98 5.23 -2.18
C LEU A 5 -4.83 5.71 -1.29
N ILE A 6 -3.75 6.26 -1.87
CA ILE A 6 -2.63 6.83 -1.10
C ILE A 6 -3.05 8.04 -0.24
N LYS A 7 -4.04 8.81 -0.68
CA LYS A 7 -4.57 9.96 0.07
C LYS A 7 -5.65 9.58 1.10
N SER A 8 -6.15 8.35 1.06
CA SER A 8 -7.22 7.90 1.94
C SER A 8 -6.72 7.68 3.37
N SER A 9 -7.59 7.90 4.34
CA SER A 9 -7.33 7.60 5.74
C SER A 9 -7.39 6.09 6.02
N ALA A 10 -6.75 5.67 7.11
CA ALA A 10 -6.78 4.26 7.54
C ALA A 10 -8.22 3.75 7.79
N ARG A 11 -9.15 4.61 8.22
CA ARG A 11 -10.55 4.23 8.44
C ARG A 11 -11.28 3.95 7.13
N GLU A 12 -11.04 4.77 6.10
CA GLU A 12 -11.61 4.58 4.76
C GLU A 12 -11.08 3.30 4.12
N ILE A 13 -9.77 3.09 4.15
CA ILE A 13 -9.16 1.85 3.65
C ILE A 13 -9.73 0.61 4.37
N ARG A 14 -9.90 0.66 5.69
CA ARG A 14 -10.53 -0.42 6.45
C ARG A 14 -11.98 -0.67 6.00
N ALA A 15 -12.75 0.39 5.74
CA ALA A 15 -14.12 0.26 5.25
C ALA A 15 -14.16 -0.41 3.86
N LEU A 16 -13.26 -0.01 2.95
CA LEU A 16 -13.12 -0.59 1.61
C LEU A 16 -12.70 -2.06 1.65
N LEU A 17 -11.79 -2.44 2.54
CA LEU A 17 -11.41 -3.84 2.76
C LEU A 17 -12.61 -4.66 3.28
N LYS A 18 -13.38 -4.10 4.23
CA LYS A 18 -14.58 -4.77 4.76
C LYS A 18 -15.66 -4.97 3.70
N SER A 19 -15.84 -4.01 2.80
CA SER A 19 -16.77 -4.12 1.67
C SER A 19 -16.21 -4.93 0.49
N LYS A 20 -14.98 -5.44 0.58
CA LYS A 20 -14.25 -6.14 -0.49
C LYS A 20 -14.10 -5.31 -1.77
N ALA A 21 -14.15 -3.98 -1.65
CA ALA A 21 -13.98 -3.06 -2.78
C ALA A 21 -12.51 -2.96 -3.24
N VAL A 22 -11.57 -3.27 -2.34
CA VAL A 22 -10.14 -3.36 -2.61
C VAL A 22 -9.56 -4.59 -1.93
N SER A 23 -8.46 -5.12 -2.45
CA SER A 23 -7.73 -6.23 -1.81
C SER A 23 -6.48 -5.74 -1.09
N SER A 24 -6.01 -6.48 -0.08
CA SER A 24 -4.74 -6.21 0.61
C SER A 24 -3.53 -6.29 -0.34
N ALA A 25 -3.57 -7.18 -1.34
CA ALA A 25 -2.54 -7.28 -2.37
C ALA A 25 -2.48 -6.04 -3.26
N GLU A 26 -3.64 -5.56 -3.72
CA GLU A 26 -3.75 -4.34 -4.51
C GLU A 26 -3.24 -3.11 -3.74
N LEU A 27 -3.53 -3.02 -2.44
CA LEU A 27 -3.01 -1.94 -1.60
C LEU A 27 -1.49 -1.96 -1.50
N LEU A 28 -0.86 -3.14 -1.42
CA LEU A 28 0.61 -3.24 -1.44
C LEU A 28 1.19 -2.81 -2.79
N ASP A 29 0.59 -3.21 -3.91
CA ASP A 29 1.07 -2.84 -5.24
C ASP A 29 1.01 -1.32 -5.45
N VAL A 30 -0.06 -0.67 -4.97
CA VAL A 30 -0.20 0.79 -4.98
C VAL A 30 0.89 1.46 -4.11
N LEU A 31 1.20 0.88 -2.95
CA LEU A 31 2.22 1.38 -2.03
C LEU A 31 3.63 1.27 -2.63
N GLU A 32 3.94 0.14 -3.27
CA GLU A 32 5.19 -0.11 -3.97
C GLU A 32 5.40 0.87 -5.13
N ALA A 33 4.37 1.09 -5.95
CA ALA A 33 4.41 2.06 -7.04
C ALA A 33 4.64 3.50 -6.54
N ARG A 34 4.03 3.86 -5.39
CA ARG A 34 4.20 5.19 -4.79
C ARG A 34 5.62 5.39 -4.27
N ILE A 35 6.15 4.39 -3.55
CA ILE A 35 7.50 4.42 -3.00
C ILE A 35 8.53 4.51 -4.13
N ALA A 36 8.43 3.69 -5.16
CA ALA A 36 9.35 3.72 -6.30
C ALA A 36 9.41 5.09 -6.99
N LYS A 37 8.30 5.83 -7.01
CA LYS A 37 8.21 7.17 -7.61
C LYS A 37 8.79 8.28 -6.73
N ILE A 38 8.70 8.16 -5.40
CA ILE A 38 8.93 9.28 -4.48
C ILE A 38 10.15 9.11 -3.60
N ASP A 39 10.39 7.90 -3.12
CA ASP A 39 11.48 7.63 -2.20
C ASP A 39 12.87 7.96 -2.80
N PRO A 40 13.13 7.88 -4.12
CA PRO A 40 14.40 8.39 -4.68
C PRO A 40 14.64 9.89 -4.47
N ILE A 41 13.58 10.67 -4.23
CA ILE A 41 13.64 12.13 -4.03
C ILE A 41 13.63 12.46 -2.54
N VAL A 42 12.75 11.79 -1.77
CA VAL A 42 12.54 12.08 -0.34
C VAL A 42 13.55 11.34 0.53
N ASN A 43 14.01 10.16 0.08
CA ASN A 43 14.93 9.28 0.79
C ASN A 43 14.47 8.98 2.23
N ALA A 44 13.20 8.58 2.37
CA ALA A 44 12.57 8.36 3.67
C ALA A 44 12.70 6.92 4.15
N LEU A 45 12.82 5.94 3.24
CA LEU A 45 12.73 4.53 3.56
C LEU A 45 14.07 3.81 3.31
N PRO A 46 14.85 3.51 4.37
CA PRO A 46 16.09 2.76 4.22
C PRO A 46 15.88 1.26 3.91
N THR A 47 14.73 0.68 4.30
CA THR A 47 14.42 -0.74 4.11
C THR A 47 12.94 -0.93 3.78
N LEU A 48 12.62 -1.65 2.69
CA LEU A 48 11.25 -1.73 2.14
C LEU A 48 10.46 -2.99 2.54
N CYS A 49 11.10 -4.12 2.80
CA CYS A 49 10.48 -5.36 3.33
C CYS A 49 9.19 -5.86 2.62
N PHE A 50 9.02 -5.61 1.31
CA PHE A 50 7.80 -6.01 0.58
C PHE A 50 7.57 -7.52 0.55
N ASP A 51 8.62 -8.33 0.46
CA ASP A 51 8.50 -9.80 0.49
C ASP A 51 7.82 -10.28 1.78
N ARG A 52 8.21 -9.71 2.92
CA ARG A 52 7.60 -10.02 4.22
C ARG A 52 6.14 -9.58 4.28
N ALA A 53 5.83 -8.42 3.70
CA ALA A 53 4.45 -7.93 3.64
C ALA A 53 3.56 -8.82 2.77
N ARG A 54 4.06 -9.30 1.62
CA ARG A 54 3.34 -10.21 0.73
C ARG A 54 3.08 -11.57 1.39
N GLN A 55 4.04 -12.11 2.15
CA GLN A 55 3.83 -13.34 2.93
C GLN A 55 2.70 -13.21 3.96
N ALA A 56 2.56 -12.05 4.60
CA ALA A 56 1.53 -11.81 5.61
C ALA A 56 0.10 -11.71 5.04
N ILE A 57 -0.07 -11.51 3.73
CA ILE A 57 -1.41 -11.49 3.09
C ILE A 57 -2.01 -12.90 2.98
N ALA A 58 -1.16 -13.93 2.93
CA ALA A 58 -1.58 -15.31 2.75
C ALA A 58 -1.99 -16.02 4.06
N ALA A 59 -1.91 -15.33 5.19
CA ALA A 59 -2.26 -15.83 6.53
C ALA A 59 -3.58 -15.23 7.03
#